data_AF-A0A9E3BD86-F1
#
_entry.id   AF-A0A9E3BD86-F1
#
_cell.length_a   1.000
_cell.length_b   1.000
_cell.length_c   1.000
_cell.angle_alpha   90.00
_cell.angle_beta   90.00
_cell.angle_gamma   90.00
#
_symmetry.space_group_name_H-M   'P 1'
#
loop_
_entity.id
_entity.type
_entity.pdbx_description
1 polymer ?
#
loop_
_entity_poly.entity_id
_entity_poly.type
_entity_poly.pdbx_seq_one_letter_code
_entity_poly.pdbx_strand_id
1 'polypeptide(L)'
;MGGWLPILSGIVLVDLVLSGDNALVIGAVAAGIPMNLRWIAFLVGGGGAILLRILLTYSVTLLLGIPYIEVLGGVILVIITIRLLLQRDDGNGTSPKDS
;
A
#
# COMPACT_ATOMS: atom_id res chain seq x y z
N MET A 1 0.81 -23.65 -26.33
CA MET A 1 2.00 -23.15 -25.61
C MET A 1 1.52 -22.06 -24.66
N GLY A 2 1.38 -22.36 -23.37
CA GLY A 2 0.88 -21.40 -22.39
C GLY A 2 1.83 -20.21 -22.28
N GLY A 3 1.35 -19.02 -22.60
CA GLY A 3 2.13 -17.80 -22.45
C GLY A 3 2.34 -17.52 -20.96
N TRP A 4 3.56 -17.66 -20.48
CA TRP A 4 3.94 -17.26 -19.12
C TRP A 4 3.99 -15.72 -18.98
N LEU A 5 4.12 -15.02 -20.11
CA LEU A 5 4.10 -13.56 -20.22
C LEU A 5 2.88 -12.89 -19.57
N PRO A 6 1.62 -13.26 -19.86
CA PRO A 6 0.46 -12.63 -19.23
C PRO A 6 0.45 -12.79 -17.71
N ILE A 7 0.83 -13.95 -17.19
CA ILE A 7 0.88 -14.22 -15.74
C ILE A 7 1.93 -13.32 -15.07
N LEU A 8 3.14 -13.26 -15.64
CA LEU A 8 4.21 -12.41 -15.13
C LEU A 8 3.85 -10.93 -15.20
N SER A 9 3.22 -10.48 -16.30
CA SER A 9 2.81 -9.09 -16.45
C SER A 9 1.75 -8.67 -15.44
N GLY A 10 0.78 -9.54 -15.12
CA GLY A 10 -0.25 -9.26 -14.14
C GLY A 10 0.34 -9.11 -12.74
N ILE A 11 1.23 -10.01 -12.34
CA ILE A 11 1.90 -9.97 -11.03
C ILE A 11 2.75 -8.69 -10.91
N VAL A 12 3.55 -8.37 -11.93
CA VAL A 12 4.38 -7.15 -11.93
C VAL A 12 3.54 -5.89 -11.86
N LEU A 13 2.42 -5.81 -12.58
CA LEU A 13 1.51 -4.66 -12.51
C LEU A 13 0.86 -4.51 -11.13
N VAL A 14 0.38 -5.61 -10.55
CA VAL A 14 -0.21 -5.61 -9.21
C VAL A 14 0.83 -5.18 -8.19
N ASP A 15 2.03 -5.79 -8.19
CA ASP A 15 3.09 -5.45 -7.25
C ASP A 15 3.56 -4.01 -7.42
N LEU A 16 3.62 -3.46 -8.63
CA LEU A 16 4.01 -2.08 -8.87
C LEU A 16 2.99 -1.08 -8.28
N VAL A 17 1.69 -1.31 -8.50
CA VAL A 17 0.61 -0.49 -7.92
C VAL A 17 0.64 -0.57 -6.40
N LEU A 18 0.79 -1.79 -5.86
CA LEU A 18 0.79 -2.04 -4.43
C LEU A 18 2.09 -1.56 -3.75
N SER A 19 3.23 -1.56 -4.44
CA SER A 19 4.54 -1.12 -3.92
C SER A 19 4.62 0.41 -3.76
N GLY A 20 3.81 1.17 -4.51
CA GLY A 20 3.79 2.63 -4.45
C GLY A 20 3.54 3.19 -3.04
N ASP A 21 2.66 2.57 -2.26
CA ASP A 21 2.36 2.98 -0.88
C ASP A 21 3.54 2.65 0.07
N ASN A 22 4.12 1.45 -0.08
CA ASN A 22 5.24 1.00 0.74
C ASN A 22 6.51 1.85 0.51
N ALA A 23 6.79 2.24 -0.75
CA ALA A 23 7.93 3.08 -1.09
C ALA A 23 7.82 4.49 -0.49
N LEU A 24 6.59 5.01 -0.38
CA LEU A 24 6.32 6.33 0.18
C LEU A 24 6.58 6.36 1.70
N VAL A 25 6.16 5.32 2.42
CA VAL A 25 6.44 5.18 3.87
C VAL A 25 7.93 5.02 4.15
N ILE A 26 8.61 4.15 3.40
CA ILE A 26 10.07 3.96 3.55
C ILE A 26 10.81 5.27 3.23
N GLY A 27 10.41 5.98 2.18
CA GLY A 27 10.97 7.29 1.81
C GLY A 27 10.76 8.35 2.89
N ALA A 28 9.57 8.40 3.50
CA ALA A 28 9.25 9.34 4.57
C ALA A 28 10.10 9.11 5.83
N VAL A 29 10.30 7.85 6.24
CA VAL A 29 11.16 7.51 7.39
C VAL A 29 12.64 7.75 7.05
N ALA A 30 13.07 7.39 5.84
CA ALA A 30 14.45 7.57 5.38
C ALA A 30 14.83 9.04 5.11
N ALA A 31 13.87 9.97 5.09
CA ALA A 31 14.13 11.40 4.98
C ALA A 31 14.83 11.98 6.22
N GLY A 32 14.66 11.36 7.39
CA GLY A 32 15.27 11.80 8.65
C GLY A 32 16.61 11.14 9.00
N ILE A 33 17.10 10.20 8.19
CA ILE A 33 18.25 9.35 8.53
C ILE A 33 19.51 9.76 7.72
N PRO A 34 20.70 9.86 8.36
CA PRO A 34 21.94 10.24 7.68
C PRO A 34 22.32 9.27 6.56
N MET A 35 22.98 9.80 5.52
CA MET A 35 23.22 9.13 4.22
C MET A 35 23.88 7.75 4.32
N ASN A 36 24.73 7.54 5.33
CA ASN A 36 25.44 6.30 5.59
C ASN A 36 24.54 5.19 6.17
N LEU A 37 23.44 5.52 6.84
CA LEU A 37 22.50 4.55 7.42
C LEU A 37 21.27 4.30 6.53
N ARG A 38 21.05 5.15 5.51
CA ARG A 38 19.92 5.02 4.58
C ARG A 38 19.83 3.64 3.95
N TRP A 39 20.94 3.10 3.44
CA TRP A 39 20.93 1.78 2.81
C TRP A 39 20.51 0.66 3.75
N ILE A 40 20.92 0.72 5.03
CA ILE A 40 20.50 -0.26 6.05
C ILE A 40 19.02 -0.06 6.37
N ALA A 41 18.55 1.18 6.47
CA ALA A 41 17.13 1.49 6.67
C ALA A 41 16.27 1.00 5.50
N PHE A 42 16.74 1.11 4.25
CA PHE A 42 16.07 0.55 3.08
C PHE A 42 16.10 -0.98 3.08
N LEU A 43 17.21 -1.61 3.50
CA LEU A 43 17.33 -3.06 3.49
C LEU A 43 16.47 -3.71 4.59
N VAL A 44 16.52 -3.16 5.81
CA VAL A 44 15.73 -3.62 6.95
C VAL A 44 14.26 -3.21 6.81
N GLY A 45 14.01 -1.97 6.42
CA GLY A 45 12.65 -1.45 6.22
C GLY A 45 11.97 -2.07 5.00
N GLY A 46 12.65 -2.13 3.86
CA GLY A 46 12.15 -2.76 2.64
C GLY A 46 12.02 -4.27 2.78
N GLY A 47 13.05 -4.96 3.31
CA GLY A 47 12.99 -6.40 3.56
C GLY A 47 11.91 -6.77 4.59
N GLY A 48 11.83 -6.01 5.69
CA GLY A 48 10.78 -6.17 6.70
C GLY A 48 9.38 -5.88 6.17
N ALA A 49 9.21 -4.84 5.35
CA ALA A 49 7.93 -4.51 4.74
C ALA A 49 7.46 -5.60 3.76
N ILE A 50 8.37 -6.15 2.95
CA ILE A 50 8.06 -7.26 2.04
C ILE A 50 7.69 -8.52 2.85
N LEU A 51 8.46 -8.87 3.88
CA LEU A 51 8.16 -10.00 4.76
C LEU A 51 6.79 -9.84 5.43
N LEU A 52 6.52 -8.67 6.01
CA LEU A 52 5.24 -8.36 6.64
C LEU A 52 4.10 -8.48 5.62
N ARG A 53 4.29 -7.96 4.41
CA ARG A 53 3.31 -8.08 3.33
C ARG A 53 3.05 -9.54 2.97
N ILE A 54 4.08 -10.37 2.80
CA ILE A 54 3.90 -11.79 2.48
C ILE A 54 3.11 -12.47 3.60
N LEU A 55 3.46 -12.20 4.87
CA LEU A 55 2.79 -12.79 6.01
C LEU A 55 1.32 -12.34 6.11
N LEU A 56 1.05 -11.04 6.02
CA LEU A 56 -0.30 -10.49 6.04
C LEU A 56 -1.13 -10.97 4.85
N THR A 57 -0.59 -10.94 3.63
CA THR A 57 -1.28 -11.40 2.43
C THR A 57 -1.61 -12.88 2.54
N TYR A 58 -0.69 -13.68 3.07
CA TYR A 58 -0.94 -15.09 3.35
C TYR A 58 -2.07 -15.27 4.37
N SER A 59 -2.03 -14.56 5.51
CA SER A 59 -3.09 -14.59 6.52
C SER A 59 -4.45 -14.15 5.96
N VAL A 60 -4.47 -13.07 5.16
CA VAL A 60 -5.67 -12.55 4.49
C VAL A 60 -6.19 -13.56 3.47
N THR A 61 -5.32 -14.17 2.66
CA THR A 61 -5.72 -15.21 1.69
C THR A 61 -6.38 -16.40 2.39
N LEU A 62 -5.85 -16.82 3.53
CA LEU A 62 -6.47 -17.87 4.36
C LEU A 62 -7.85 -17.43 4.88
N LEU A 63 -7.99 -16.16 5.28
CA LEU A 63 -9.25 -15.60 5.77
C LEU A 63 -10.29 -15.43 4.65
N LEU A 64 -9.86 -15.08 3.44
CA LEU A 64 -10.70 -14.92 2.25
C LEU A 64 -11.14 -16.25 1.64
N GLY A 65 -10.55 -17.38 2.05
CA GLY A 65 -11.04 -18.71 1.68
C GLY A 65 -12.49 -18.98 2.11
N ILE A 66 -13.03 -18.17 3.02
CA ILE A 66 -14.45 -18.18 3.38
C ILE A 66 -15.25 -17.43 2.30
N PRO A 67 -16.24 -18.07 1.65
CA PRO A 67 -17.07 -17.40 0.66
C PRO A 67 -17.72 -16.14 1.26
N TYR A 68 -17.93 -15.10 0.43
CA TYR A 68 -18.42 -13.76 0.79
C TYR A 68 -17.40 -12.79 1.40
N ILE A 69 -16.30 -13.24 2.02
CA ILE A 69 -15.30 -12.32 2.60
C ILE A 69 -14.53 -11.54 1.53
N GLU A 70 -14.21 -12.18 0.40
CA GLU A 70 -13.52 -11.53 -0.73
C GLU A 70 -14.33 -10.35 -1.28
N VAL A 71 -15.64 -10.55 -1.47
CA VAL A 71 -16.55 -9.50 -1.96
C VAL A 71 -16.65 -8.37 -0.94
N LEU A 72 -16.79 -8.70 0.35
CA LEU A 72 -16.86 -7.70 1.41
C LEU A 72 -15.56 -6.87 1.48
N GLY A 73 -14.40 -7.52 1.36
CA GLY A 73 -13.09 -6.86 1.33
C GLY A 73 -12.95 -5.91 0.14
N GLY A 74 -13.41 -6.33 -1.05
CA GLY A 74 -13.43 -5.48 -2.25
C GLY A 74 -14.34 -4.24 -2.08
N VAL A 75 -15.52 -4.40 -1.51
CA VAL A 75 -16.45 -3.27 -1.25
C VAL A 75 -15.86 -2.27 -0.26
N ILE A 76 -15.26 -2.76 0.84
CA ILE A 76 -14.63 -1.90 1.84
C ILE A 76 -13.48 -1.10 1.22
N LEU A 77 -12.64 -1.73 0.37
CA LEU A 77 -11.57 -1.05 -0.35
C LEU A 77 -12.09 0.12 -1.19
N VAL A 78 -13.12 -0.11 -2.01
CA VAL A 78 -13.72 0.95 -2.85
C VAL A 78 -14.23 2.12 -2.00
N ILE A 79 -14.90 1.83 -0.89
CA ILE A 79 -15.41 2.86 0.03
C ILE A 79 -14.26 3.68 0.61
N ILE A 80 -13.18 3.04 1.08
CA ILE A 80 -12.01 3.73 1.65
C ILE A 80 -11.33 4.58 0.58
N THR A 81 -11.13 4.05 -0.63
CA THR A 81 -10.53 4.82 -1.74
C THR A 81 -11.34 6.08 -2.05
N ILE A 82 -12.67 5.98 -2.16
CA ILE A 82 -13.53 7.15 -2.39
C ILE A 82 -13.46 8.14 -1.23
N ARG A 83 -13.50 7.66 0.02
CA ARG A 83 -13.37 8.50 1.23
C ARG A 83 -12.05 9.26 1.27
N LEU A 84 -10.94 8.59 0.93
CA LEU A 84 -9.60 9.18 0.90
C LEU A 84 -9.45 10.21 -0.22
N LEU A 85 -10.04 9.95 -1.39
CA LEU A 85 -10.07 10.93 -2.49
C LEU A 85 -10.87 12.17 -2.10
N LEU A 86 -12.05 12.01 -1.49
CA LEU A 86 -12.88 13.12 -1.05
C LEU A 86 -12.25 13.92 0.11
N GLN A 87 -11.63 13.27 1.09
CA GLN A 87 -10.95 13.96 2.20
C GLN A 87 -9.72 14.77 1.77
N ARG A 88 -9.13 14.45 0.61
CA ARG A 88 -7.98 15.20 0.08
C ARG A 88 -8.38 16.59 -0.45
N ASP A 89 -9.66 16.82 -0.72
CA ASP A 89 -10.19 18.09 -1.20
C ASP A 89 -10.62 19.05 -0.07
N ASP A 90 -10.68 18.57 1.20
CA ASP A 90 -11.13 19.37 2.36
C ASP A 90 -9.98 20.17 3.03
N GLY A 91 -8.78 20.18 2.45
CA GLY A 91 -7.56 20.80 3.00
C GLY A 91 -7.38 22.30 2.77
N ASN A 92 -8.38 23.01 2.22
CA ASN A 92 -8.34 24.47 2.03
C ASN A 92 -9.57 25.18 2.62
N GLY A 93 -9.79 24.99 3.91
CA GLY A 93 -10.70 25.82 4.71
C GLY A 93 -9.88 26.79 5.57
N THR A 94 -9.58 27.97 5.04
CA THR A 94 -9.06 29.10 5.82
C THR A 94 -9.95 29.38 7.03
N SER A 95 -9.42 29.21 8.24
CA SER A 95 -9.90 29.86 9.47
C SER A 95 -9.22 31.23 9.58
N PRO A 96 -9.72 32.28 10.27
CA PRO A 96 -10.99 32.48 11.01
C PRO A 96 -11.75 33.77 10.57
N LYS A 97 -13.05 33.89 10.88
CA LYS A 97 -13.70 35.22 11.02
C LYS A 97 -13.71 35.57 12.49
N ASP A 98 -12.77 36.44 12.89
CA ASP A 98 -12.96 37.28 14.06
C ASP A 98 -14.01 38.36 13.75
N SER A 99 -14.73 38.78 14.77
CA SER A 99 -15.72 39.86 14.76
C SER A 99 -15.62 40.57 16.10
#